data_AF-A0A9W8NYS3-F1
#
_entry.id   AF-A0A9W8NYS3-F1
#
_cell.length_a   1.000
_cell.length_b   1.000
_cell.length_c   1.000
_cell.angle_alpha   90.00
_cell.angle_beta   90.00
_cell.angle_gamma   90.00
#
_symmetry.space_group_name_H-M   'P 1'
#
loop_
_entity.id
_entity.type
_entity.pdbx_description
1 polymer ?
#
loop_
_entity_poly.entity_id
_entity_poly.type
_entity_poly.pdbx_seq_one_letter_code
_entity_poly.pdbx_strand_id
1 'polypeptide(L)'
;GVFDKNGKLWNDSEEDDIRSITPSMLHGHIDVPILNAGNEGYAHTYIVCPAAVVGPSLGPIGKSSFFVKAVVQMSLVNKRALYVGEGSNEFNIVHIDDVVDLYCRVFELSTEEKGLQSFNPYARYFIATSKSISWREIATFAGASLYKRDILKRPEHLSVNLTDLPLSVHCLVHRFF
;
A
#
# COMPACT_ATOMS: atom_id res chain seq x y z
N GLY A 1 4.66 -9.79 12.72
CA GLY A 1 4.46 -11.14 12.21
C GLY A 1 5.78 -11.74 11.80
N VAL A 2 5.69 -12.90 11.16
CA VAL A 2 6.81 -13.58 10.49
C VAL A 2 6.56 -13.49 8.99
N PHE A 3 7.60 -13.31 8.19
CA PHE A 3 7.47 -13.38 6.72
C PHE A 3 7.01 -14.76 6.28
N ASP A 4 5.95 -14.82 5.48
CA ASP A 4 5.53 -16.06 4.82
C ASP A 4 6.03 -16.09 3.38
N LYS A 5 7.07 -16.90 3.15
CA LYS A 5 7.66 -17.10 1.82
C LYS A 5 6.72 -17.79 0.83
N ASN A 6 5.68 -18.48 1.31
CA ASN A 6 4.71 -19.18 0.48
C ASN A 6 3.43 -18.36 0.28
N GLY A 7 3.35 -17.16 0.87
CA GLY A 7 2.18 -16.30 0.74
C GLY A 7 2.01 -15.83 -0.70
N LYS A 8 0.76 -15.70 -1.15
CA LYS A 8 0.43 -15.20 -2.50
C LYS A 8 1.10 -13.85 -2.76
N LEU A 9 1.88 -13.78 -3.83
CA LEU A 9 2.35 -12.54 -4.45
C LEU A 9 1.39 -12.21 -5.58
N TRP A 10 0.88 -10.99 -5.61
CA TRP A 10 -0.02 -10.50 -6.64
C TRP A 10 0.78 -9.98 -7.82
N ASN A 11 0.44 -10.43 -9.03
CA ASN A 11 1.07 -9.98 -10.27
C ASN A 11 0.01 -9.42 -11.21
N ASP A 12 0.09 -8.12 -11.48
CA ASP A 12 -0.83 -7.42 -12.37
C ASP A 12 -0.59 -7.68 -13.86
N SER A 13 0.54 -8.31 -14.20
CA SER A 13 0.78 -8.84 -15.54
C SER A 13 0.04 -10.18 -15.78
N GLU A 14 -0.50 -10.81 -14.73
CA GLU A 14 -1.29 -12.05 -14.82
C GLU A 14 -2.78 -11.72 -14.58
N GLU A 15 -3.59 -11.74 -15.64
CA GLU A 15 -5.00 -11.33 -15.54
C GLU A 15 -5.81 -12.17 -14.53
N ASP A 16 -5.46 -13.45 -14.36
CA ASP A 16 -6.12 -14.35 -13.42
C ASP A 16 -5.92 -13.90 -11.96
N ASP A 17 -4.78 -13.28 -11.65
CA ASP A 17 -4.57 -12.65 -10.35
C ASP A 17 -5.57 -11.52 -10.17
N ILE A 18 -5.72 -10.62 -11.15
CA ILE A 18 -6.66 -9.51 -11.06
C ILE A 18 -8.13 -9.99 -10.99
N ARG A 19 -8.49 -11.04 -11.73
CA ARG A 19 -9.81 -11.67 -11.65
C ARG A 19 -10.10 -12.28 -10.28
N SER A 20 -9.07 -12.67 -9.55
CA SER A 20 -9.22 -13.26 -8.21
C SER A 20 -9.40 -12.23 -7.09
N ILE A 21 -9.34 -10.92 -7.40
CA ILE A 21 -9.63 -9.86 -6.43
C ILE A 21 -11.08 -9.98 -5.94
N THR A 22 -11.27 -9.97 -4.62
CA THR A 22 -12.60 -10.09 -4.00
C THR A 22 -12.97 -8.83 -3.22
N PRO A 23 -14.27 -8.55 -3.00
CA PRO A 23 -14.71 -7.38 -2.24
C PRO A 23 -14.20 -7.30 -0.79
N SER A 24 -13.73 -8.42 -0.22
CA SER A 24 -13.18 -8.46 1.14
C SER A 24 -11.71 -8.03 1.23
N MET A 25 -11.01 -7.90 0.10
CA MET A 25 -9.67 -7.33 0.08
C MET A 25 -9.73 -5.82 0.36
N LEU A 26 -8.63 -5.24 0.85
CA LEU A 26 -8.58 -3.86 1.37
C LEU A 26 -9.21 -2.83 0.42
N HIS A 27 -8.88 -2.92 -0.87
CA HIS A 27 -9.45 -2.06 -1.92
C HIS A 27 -10.56 -2.76 -2.73
N GLY A 28 -10.77 -4.06 -2.54
CA GLY A 28 -11.65 -4.86 -3.38
C GLY A 28 -13.11 -4.40 -3.39
N HIS A 29 -13.60 -3.84 -2.29
CA HIS A 29 -14.95 -3.25 -2.22
C HIS A 29 -15.16 -2.07 -3.19
N ILE A 30 -14.08 -1.44 -3.67
CA ILE A 30 -14.08 -0.37 -4.67
C ILE A 30 -13.65 -0.93 -6.03
N ASP A 31 -12.58 -1.72 -6.06
CA ASP A 31 -11.97 -2.22 -7.29
C ASP A 31 -12.89 -3.18 -8.05
N VAL A 32 -13.54 -4.13 -7.36
CA VAL A 32 -14.38 -5.16 -7.99
C VAL A 32 -15.55 -4.55 -8.77
N PRO A 33 -16.34 -3.60 -8.22
CA PRO A 33 -17.37 -2.91 -9.00
C PRO A 33 -16.84 -2.21 -10.26
N ILE A 34 -15.64 -1.60 -10.20
CA ILE A 34 -15.04 -0.90 -11.35
C ILE A 34 -14.55 -1.89 -12.41
N LEU A 35 -13.95 -3.00 -11.99
CA LEU A 35 -13.55 -4.10 -12.89
C LEU A 35 -14.78 -4.70 -13.59
N ASN A 36 -15.86 -4.93 -12.85
CA ASN A 36 -17.10 -5.47 -13.41
C ASN A 36 -17.75 -4.48 -14.39
N ALA A 37 -17.80 -3.19 -14.05
CA ALA A 37 -18.30 -2.16 -14.96
C ALA A 37 -17.49 -2.09 -16.27
N GLY A 38 -16.17 -2.31 -16.19
CA GLY A 38 -15.33 -2.51 -17.38
C GLY A 38 -15.69 -3.80 -18.12
N ASN A 39 -15.83 -4.93 -17.43
CA ASN A 39 -16.09 -6.21 -18.09
C ASN A 39 -17.47 -6.24 -18.79
N GLU A 40 -18.45 -5.54 -18.22
CA GLU A 40 -19.81 -5.38 -18.76
C GLU A 40 -19.91 -4.30 -19.85
N GLY A 41 -18.84 -3.54 -20.10
CA GLY A 41 -18.78 -2.50 -21.13
C GLY A 41 -19.44 -1.17 -20.73
N TYR A 42 -19.76 -0.97 -19.45
CA TYR A 42 -20.36 0.28 -18.97
C TYR A 42 -19.37 1.45 -18.89
N ALA A 43 -18.09 1.18 -18.68
CA ALA A 43 -17.07 2.21 -18.55
C ALA A 43 -15.72 1.73 -19.06
N HIS A 44 -14.94 2.61 -19.70
CA HIS A 44 -13.54 2.36 -20.03
C HIS A 44 -12.65 2.73 -18.85
N THR A 45 -12.10 1.72 -18.16
CA THR A 45 -11.43 1.91 -16.88
C THR A 45 -9.96 1.51 -16.93
N TYR A 46 -9.17 2.25 -16.17
CA TYR A 46 -7.82 1.89 -15.74
C TYR A 46 -7.78 2.04 -14.22
N ILE A 47 -7.21 1.07 -13.53
CA ILE A 47 -7.09 1.11 -12.07
C ILE A 47 -5.61 1.14 -11.72
N VAL A 48 -5.22 2.13 -10.91
CA VAL A 48 -3.89 2.16 -10.29
C VAL A 48 -4.12 1.88 -8.80
N CYS A 49 -3.63 0.73 -8.32
CA CYS A 49 -3.66 0.34 -6.93
C CYS A 49 -2.27 0.52 -6.31
N PRO A 50 -1.98 1.68 -5.70
CA PRO A 50 -0.69 1.90 -5.09
C PRO A 50 -0.53 1.11 -3.79
N ALA A 51 0.71 0.65 -3.55
CA ALA A 51 1.14 0.18 -2.25
C ALA A 51 1.23 1.34 -1.23
N ALA A 52 1.93 1.18 -0.10
CA ALA A 52 2.12 2.28 0.83
C ALA A 52 2.96 3.41 0.19
N VAL A 53 2.28 4.48 -0.22
CA VAL A 53 2.92 5.66 -0.81
C VAL A 53 3.75 6.39 0.25
N VAL A 54 5.02 6.66 -0.05
CA VAL A 54 5.96 7.39 0.81
C VAL A 54 6.60 8.54 0.06
N GLY A 55 7.11 9.53 0.79
CA GLY A 55 7.76 10.70 0.21
C GLY A 55 7.10 12.02 0.63
N PRO A 56 7.80 13.15 0.43
CA PRO A 56 7.24 14.47 0.71
C PRO A 56 6.10 14.78 -0.28
N SER A 57 5.09 15.50 0.20
CA SER A 57 4.01 15.96 -0.69
C SER A 57 4.55 16.95 -1.72
N LEU A 58 4.20 16.75 -2.99
CA LEU A 58 4.54 17.65 -4.09
C LEU A 58 3.56 18.83 -4.25
N GLY A 59 2.42 18.77 -3.56
CA GLY A 59 1.35 19.75 -3.70
C GLY A 59 1.56 21.01 -2.85
N PRO A 60 0.83 22.11 -3.16
CA PRO A 60 0.93 23.37 -2.41
C PRO A 60 0.47 23.24 -0.94
N ILE A 61 -0.34 22.22 -0.64
CA ILE A 61 -0.76 21.87 0.71
C ILE A 61 -0.10 20.55 1.06
N GLY A 62 0.88 20.60 1.97
CA GLY A 62 1.59 19.41 2.43
C GLY A 62 0.64 18.41 3.09
N LYS A 63 0.45 17.24 2.46
CA LYS A 63 -0.30 16.12 3.03
C LYS A 63 0.63 14.94 3.28
N SER A 64 0.67 14.46 4.52
CA SER A 64 1.37 13.21 4.83
C SER A 64 0.55 12.00 4.36
N SER A 65 1.25 10.99 3.86
CA SER A 65 0.69 9.68 3.51
C SER A 65 -0.10 9.06 4.66
N PHE A 66 -1.20 8.38 4.34
CA PHE A 66 -1.99 7.62 5.29
C PHE A 66 -1.12 6.60 6.06
N PHE A 67 -0.27 5.87 5.34
CA PHE A 67 0.62 4.87 5.94
C PHE A 67 1.58 5.52 6.96
N VAL A 68 2.25 6.61 6.58
CA VAL A 68 3.18 7.33 7.47
C VAL A 68 2.43 7.88 8.69
N LYS A 69 1.23 8.45 8.51
CA LYS A 69 0.39 8.92 9.61
C LYS A 69 0.04 7.80 10.57
N ALA A 70 -0.34 6.63 10.05
CA ALA A 70 -0.72 5.49 10.87
C ALA A 70 0.46 4.95 11.69
N VAL A 71 1.64 4.80 11.07
CA VAL A 71 2.87 4.38 11.77
C VAL A 71 3.28 5.38 12.86
N VAL A 72 3.23 6.68 12.56
CA VAL A 72 3.53 7.73 13.53
C VAL A 72 2.51 7.71 14.67
N GLN A 73 1.21 7.67 14.37
CA GLN A 73 0.16 7.66 15.38
C GLN A 73 0.28 6.44 16.30
N MET A 74 0.54 5.26 15.74
CA MET A 74 0.82 4.05 16.53
C MET A 74 2.02 4.25 17.46
N SER A 75 3.08 4.88 16.96
CA SER A 75 4.28 5.16 17.77
C SER A 75 4.00 6.16 18.90
N LEU A 76 3.18 7.18 18.65
CA LEU A 76 2.81 8.20 19.63
C LEU A 76 1.94 7.64 20.76
N VAL A 77 0.90 6.89 20.43
CA VAL A 77 -0.01 6.27 21.40
C VAL A 77 0.76 5.37 22.37
N ASN A 78 1.74 4.64 21.84
CA ASN A 78 2.55 3.69 22.62
C ASN A 78 3.84 4.30 23.18
N LYS A 79 4.10 5.58 22.91
CA LYS A 79 5.32 6.32 23.29
C LYS A 79 6.63 5.64 22.83
N ARG A 80 6.53 4.73 21.86
CA ARG A 80 7.58 3.86 21.30
C ARG A 80 7.12 3.41 19.93
N ALA A 81 8.03 3.32 18.96
CA ALA A 81 7.76 2.64 17.71
C ALA A 81 7.55 1.13 17.93
N LEU A 82 6.62 0.52 17.21
CA LEU A 82 6.22 -0.87 17.45
C LEU A 82 6.30 -1.73 16.18
N TYR A 83 6.53 -3.02 16.38
CA TYR A 83 6.28 -4.07 15.40
C TYR A 83 5.73 -5.31 16.11
N VAL A 84 5.12 -6.24 15.37
CA VAL A 84 4.51 -7.45 15.94
C VAL A 84 5.48 -8.63 15.87
N GLY A 85 5.62 -9.41 16.95
CA GLY A 85 6.39 -10.67 16.95
C GLY A 85 7.84 -10.49 16.48
N GLU A 86 8.28 -11.24 15.46
CA GLU A 86 9.63 -11.09 14.88
C GLU A 86 9.77 -9.81 14.03
N GLY A 87 8.68 -9.30 13.46
CA GLY A 87 8.67 -8.11 12.60
C GLY A 87 9.30 -8.32 11.22
N SER A 88 9.54 -9.58 10.83
CA SER A 88 10.07 -9.95 9.52
C SER A 88 8.99 -9.90 8.43
N ASN A 89 7.72 -9.85 8.79
CA ASN A 89 6.65 -9.63 7.80
C ASN A 89 6.89 -8.33 7.03
N GLU A 90 6.70 -8.41 5.72
CA GLU A 90 6.98 -7.31 4.79
C GLU A 90 5.73 -6.54 4.43
N PHE A 91 5.93 -5.29 4.05
CA PHE A 91 4.94 -4.42 3.46
C PHE A 91 5.53 -3.75 2.22
N ASN A 92 4.72 -3.60 1.18
CA ASN A 92 5.14 -2.97 -0.06
C ASN A 92 5.02 -1.45 0.02
N ILE A 93 6.04 -0.73 -0.46
CA ILE A 93 6.08 0.73 -0.52
C ILE A 93 6.40 1.23 -1.93
N VAL A 94 5.98 2.45 -2.20
CA VAL A 94 6.23 3.14 -3.47
C VAL A 94 6.49 4.63 -3.22
N HIS A 95 7.47 5.24 -3.88
CA HIS A 95 7.69 6.67 -3.74
C HIS A 95 6.60 7.45 -4.47
N ILE A 96 6.22 8.63 -3.95
CA ILE A 96 5.18 9.47 -4.55
C ILE A 96 5.51 9.86 -5.99
N ASP A 97 6.78 10.11 -6.29
CA ASP A 97 7.22 10.45 -7.65
C ASP A 97 6.93 9.29 -8.62
N ASP A 98 7.25 8.05 -8.24
CA ASP A 98 7.00 6.86 -9.07
C ASP A 98 5.49 6.64 -9.32
N VAL A 99 4.65 6.90 -8.30
CA VAL A 99 3.19 6.81 -8.44
C VAL A 99 2.67 7.88 -9.39
N VAL A 100 3.17 9.11 -9.29
CA VAL A 100 2.79 10.22 -10.18
C VAL A 100 3.20 9.91 -11.61
N ASP A 101 4.41 9.41 -11.82
CA ASP A 101 4.90 8.98 -13.14
C ASP A 101 4.01 7.88 -13.73
N LEU A 102 3.64 6.87 -12.93
CA LEU A 102 2.71 5.83 -13.37
C LEU A 102 1.34 6.41 -13.77
N TYR A 103 0.78 7.33 -12.98
CA TYR A 103 -0.48 8.00 -13.35
C TYR A 103 -0.36 8.75 -14.68
N CYS A 104 0.76 9.44 -14.93
CA CYS A 104 1.01 10.11 -16.20
C CYS A 104 1.04 9.11 -17.37
N ARG A 105 1.73 7.98 -17.22
CA ARG A 105 1.79 6.93 -18.26
C ARG A 105 0.44 6.28 -18.53
N VAL A 106 -0.32 5.96 -17.49
CA VAL A 106 -1.68 5.41 -17.62
C VAL A 106 -2.61 6.42 -18.29
N PHE A 107 -2.45 7.71 -17.96
CA PHE A 107 -3.21 8.77 -18.63
C PHE A 107 -2.86 8.87 -20.11
N GLU A 108 -1.58 8.91 -20.48
CA GLU A 108 -1.12 8.89 -21.87
C GLU A 108 -1.71 7.69 -22.63
N LEU A 109 -1.57 6.48 -22.08
CA LEU A 109 -2.12 5.25 -22.64
C LEU A 109 -3.64 5.36 -22.87
N SER A 110 -4.37 5.91 -21.89
CA SER A 110 -5.82 6.11 -22.01
C SER A 110 -6.23 7.06 -23.15
N THR A 111 -5.36 7.99 -23.53
CA THR A 111 -5.61 8.94 -24.63
C THR A 111 -5.21 8.39 -26.00
N GLU A 112 -4.20 7.52 -26.04
CA GLU A 112 -3.69 6.88 -27.26
C GLU A 112 -4.58 5.73 -27.72
N GLU A 113 -5.13 4.95 -26.78
CA GLU A 113 -5.95 3.77 -27.10
C GLU A 113 -7.34 4.06 -27.69
N LYS A 114 -7.61 5.31 -28.09
CA LYS A 114 -8.84 5.66 -28.81
C LYS A 114 -9.01 4.79 -30.06
N GLY A 115 -9.87 3.76 -29.95
CA GLY A 115 -10.27 2.89 -31.06
C GLY A 115 -9.68 1.48 -31.08
N LEU A 116 -8.92 1.04 -30.07
CA LEU A 116 -8.40 -0.34 -30.00
C LEU A 116 -9.46 -1.31 -29.44
N GLN A 117 -9.74 -2.37 -30.20
CA GLN A 117 -10.85 -3.32 -30.02
C GLN A 117 -10.75 -4.30 -28.83
N SER A 118 -9.66 -4.29 -28.06
CA SER A 118 -9.51 -5.20 -26.91
C SER A 118 -9.79 -4.46 -25.60
N PHE A 119 -11.05 -4.56 -25.15
CA PHE A 119 -11.50 -3.98 -23.90
C PHE A 119 -11.42 -5.00 -22.77
N ASN A 120 -10.21 -5.24 -22.26
CA ASN A 120 -9.99 -6.12 -21.12
C ASN A 120 -9.62 -5.31 -19.86
N PRO A 121 -10.54 -5.11 -18.90
CA PRO A 121 -10.27 -4.34 -17.69
C PRO A 121 -9.24 -5.02 -16.77
N TYR A 122 -9.12 -6.35 -16.84
CA TYR A 122 -8.20 -7.12 -15.99
C TYR A 122 -6.74 -6.94 -16.41
N ALA A 123 -6.48 -6.55 -17.66
CA ALA A 123 -5.16 -6.18 -18.17
C ALA A 123 -4.81 -4.68 -17.93
N ARG A 124 -5.70 -3.93 -17.26
CA ARG A 124 -5.61 -2.48 -17.03
C ARG A 124 -5.65 -2.11 -15.55
N TYR A 125 -5.30 -3.07 -14.71
CA TYR A 125 -5.09 -2.90 -13.29
C TYR A 125 -3.58 -2.84 -13.07
N PHE A 126 -3.08 -1.82 -12.38
CA PHE A 126 -1.65 -1.62 -12.16
C PHE A 126 -1.36 -1.58 -10.67
N ILE A 127 -0.55 -2.50 -10.18
CA ILE A 127 -0.08 -2.52 -8.79
C ILE A 127 1.18 -1.64 -8.72
N ALA A 128 1.03 -0.44 -8.14
CA ALA A 128 2.15 0.49 -8.01
C ALA A 128 2.99 0.14 -6.77
N THR A 129 4.03 -0.66 -6.95
CA THR A 129 5.00 -1.03 -5.91
C THR A 129 6.43 -0.90 -6.43
N SER A 130 7.37 -0.58 -5.54
CA SER A 130 8.80 -0.45 -5.88
C SER A 130 9.70 -1.32 -5.01
N LYS A 131 9.33 -1.50 -3.73
CA LYS A 131 10.19 -2.14 -2.74
C LYS A 131 9.36 -2.75 -1.61
N SER A 132 9.79 -3.92 -1.15
CA SER A 132 9.37 -4.49 0.13
C SER A 132 10.23 -3.96 1.27
N ILE A 133 9.60 -3.68 2.42
CA ILE A 133 10.28 -3.33 3.66
C ILE A 133 9.68 -4.10 4.83
N SER A 134 10.52 -4.58 5.75
CA SER A 134 10.03 -5.29 6.93
C SER A 134 9.40 -4.33 7.95
N TRP A 135 8.44 -4.83 8.73
CA TRP A 135 7.85 -4.04 9.84
C TRP A 135 8.88 -3.66 10.91
N ARG A 136 9.93 -4.47 11.10
CA ARG A 136 11.06 -4.14 11.97
C ARG A 136 11.84 -2.93 11.44
N GLU A 137 12.13 -2.89 10.14
CA GLU A 137 12.79 -1.73 9.52
C GLU A 137 11.90 -0.48 9.61
N ILE A 138 10.60 -0.60 9.31
CA ILE A 138 9.64 0.50 9.46
C ILE A 138 9.68 1.06 10.90
N ALA A 139 9.60 0.20 11.91
CA ALA A 139 9.64 0.61 13.31
C ALA A 139 10.99 1.24 13.68
N THR A 140 12.09 0.76 13.11
CA THR A 140 13.44 1.32 13.29
C THR A 140 13.51 2.74 12.73
N PHE A 141 13.06 2.95 11.49
CA PHE A 141 13.02 4.27 10.87
C PHE A 141 12.10 5.23 11.62
N ALA A 142 10.92 4.78 12.04
CA ALA A 142 9.98 5.59 12.80
C ALA A 142 10.56 5.99 14.17
N GLY A 143 11.12 5.05 14.92
CA GLY A 143 11.72 5.29 16.23
C GLY A 143 12.86 6.31 16.16
N ALA A 144 13.82 6.09 15.25
CA ALA A 144 14.94 7.00 15.04
C ALA A 144 14.48 8.40 14.61
N SER A 145 13.52 8.49 13.68
CA SER A 145 13.02 9.76 13.14
C SER A 145 12.26 10.58 14.18
N LEU A 146 11.43 9.94 15.01
CA LEU A 146 10.67 10.61 16.05
C LEU A 146 11.54 10.98 17.25
N TYR A 147 12.54 10.16 17.59
CA TYR A 147 13.52 10.49 18.63
C TYR A 147 14.37 11.71 18.23
N LYS A 148 14.87 11.77 16.99
CA LYS A 148 15.63 12.92 16.47
C LYS A 148 14.85 14.25 16.51
N ARG A 149 13.52 14.18 16.61
CA ARG A 149 12.61 15.34 16.69
C ARG A 149 12.14 15.62 18.12
N ASP A 150 12.72 14.98 19.13
CA ASP A 150 12.33 15.07 20.54
C ASP A 150 10.87 14.69 20.84
N ILE A 151 10.24 13.94 19.93
CA ILE A 151 8.85 13.47 20.08
C ILE A 151 8.81 12.19 20.92
N LEU A 152 9.74 11.26 20.66
CA LEU A 152 9.95 10.10 21.50
C LEU A 152 11.15 10.31 22.41
N LYS A 153 11.09 9.74 23.61
CA LYS A 153 12.21 9.81 24.58
C LYS A 153 13.35 8.83 24.26
N ARG A 154 13.11 7.88 23.34
CA ARG A 154 13.97 6.75 23.05
C ARG A 154 13.82 6.34 21.57
N PRO A 155 14.92 5.99 20.88
CA PRO A 155 14.87 5.54 19.49
C PRO A 155 14.45 4.06 19.36
N GLU A 156 14.55 3.26 20.43
CA GLU A 156 14.35 1.82 20.34
C GLU A 156 12.88 1.44 20.18
N HIS A 157 12.63 0.61 19.16
CA HIS A 157 11.33 -0.01 18.93
C HIS A 157 11.02 -1.12 19.94
N LEU A 158 9.76 -1.54 20.02
CA LEU A 158 9.29 -2.64 20.87
C LEU A 158 8.55 -3.69 20.02
N SER A 159 8.84 -4.97 20.28
CA SER A 159 8.02 -6.08 19.79
C SER A 159 6.80 -6.27 20.69
N VAL A 160 5.62 -6.41 20.10
CA VAL A 160 4.35 -6.63 20.80
C VAL A 160 3.60 -7.83 20.24
N ASN A 161 2.61 -8.35 20.99
CA ASN A 161 1.67 -9.31 20.43
C ASN A 161 0.59 -8.58 19.63
N LEU A 162 0.05 -9.26 18.60
CA LEU A 162 -1.02 -8.71 17.78
C LEU A 162 -2.27 -8.38 18.62
N THR A 163 -2.56 -9.19 19.64
CA THR A 163 -3.68 -9.01 20.59
C THR A 163 -3.58 -7.75 21.43
N ASP A 164 -2.37 -7.19 21.57
CA ASP A 164 -2.11 -6.00 22.38
C ASP A 164 -2.37 -4.72 21.57
N LEU A 165 -2.62 -4.85 20.26
CA LEU A 165 -2.89 -3.73 19.35
C LEU A 165 -4.39 -3.57 19.08
N PRO A 166 -4.89 -2.33 18.97
CA PRO A 166 -6.27 -2.09 18.59
C PRO A 166 -6.56 -2.65 17.18
N LEU A 167 -7.76 -3.19 16.97
CA LEU A 167 -8.17 -3.79 15.69
C LEU A 167 -7.98 -2.86 14.50
N SER A 168 -8.11 -1.54 14.70
CA SER A 168 -7.88 -0.50 13.69
C SER A 168 -6.48 -0.53 13.05
N VAL A 169 -5.48 -1.12 13.72
CA VAL A 169 -4.11 -1.22 13.16
C VAL A 169 -3.76 -2.64 12.70
N HIS A 170 -4.62 -3.63 12.94
CA HIS A 170 -4.38 -5.01 12.49
C HIS A 170 -4.24 -5.06 10.96
N CYS A 171 -5.03 -4.26 10.23
CA CYS A 171 -4.94 -4.20 8.77
C CYS A 171 -3.57 -3.74 8.25
N LEU A 172 -2.77 -3.02 9.05
CA LEU A 172 -1.44 -2.58 8.62
C LEU A 172 -0.42 -3.70 8.81
N VAL A 173 -0.55 -4.51 9.86
CA VAL A 173 0.40 -5.59 10.19
C VAL A 173 0.13 -6.91 9.46
N HIS A 174 -1.00 -7.04 8.77
CA HIS A 174 -1.27 -8.14 7.84
C HIS A 174 -0.82 -7.77 6.42
N ARG A 175 -0.43 -8.78 5.63
CA ARG A 175 0.01 -8.60 4.24
C ARG A 175 -1.18 -8.12 3.41
N PHE A 176 -1.07 -6.93 2.84
CA PHE A 176 -1.99 -6.46 1.80
C PHE A 176 -1.16 -6.14 0.58
N PHE A 177 -1.42 -6.92 -0.48
CA PHE A 177 -0.80 -6.90 -1.80
C PHE A 177 0.70 -7.21 -1.83
#